data_AF-A0A6A3K6U8-F1
#
_entry.id   AF-A0A6A3K6U8-F1
#
_cell.length_a   1.000
_cell.length_b   1.000
_cell.length_c   1.000
_cell.angle_alpha   90.00
_cell.angle_beta   90.00
_cell.angle_gamma   90.00
#
_symmetry.space_group_name_H-M   'P 1'
#
loop_
_entity.id
_entity.type
_entity.pdbx_description
1 polymer ?
#
loop_
_entity_poly.entity_id
_entity_poly.type
_entity_poly.pdbx_seq_one_letter_code
_entity_poly.pdbx_strand_id
1 'polypeptide(L)'
;MGNRFTRKKTRQHDATTAATAASHREVVVSNSAAPVSVSDLQVSRADERQTPNEVELPLTARQAPPTARDGNQESPLAFFRHCYELDEDPFTLYTQALLLKDQREFAAASELLRSLLSNASLVVETRSHLAQCLIAQDPALSWCCEEATQCLEEVLATSSNNADSFHSTVHRESLELLAHVMIADKRFSRALQLLDALQVALDSAAAVPCANAALRQQQTLVSFQRAFCRYARGDAPDVVSAELLGIEPTNDAQQRDDDPLEGIELLLHADAASLRQGLALLAATST
;
A
#
# COMPACT_ATOMS: atom_id res chain seq x y z
N MET A 1 18.98 -49.11 43.22
CA MET A 1 19.23 -47.71 42.80
C MET A 1 18.39 -47.44 41.56
N GLY A 2 17.49 -46.46 41.61
CA GLY A 2 16.57 -46.14 40.52
C GLY A 2 15.63 -45.01 40.95
N ASN A 3 16.04 -43.78 40.69
CA ASN A 3 15.39 -42.57 41.17
C ASN A 3 14.09 -42.26 40.40
N ARG A 4 12.98 -42.14 41.13
CA ARG A 4 11.75 -41.46 40.69
C ARG A 4 11.90 -39.96 40.94
N PHE A 5 11.70 -39.14 39.92
CA PHE A 5 11.42 -37.72 40.09
C PHE A 5 10.04 -37.40 39.52
N THR A 6 9.13 -37.01 40.42
CA THR A 6 7.85 -36.37 40.14
C THR A 6 8.05 -34.86 40.11
N ARG A 7 7.54 -34.16 39.09
CA ARG A 7 7.55 -32.69 39.04
C ARG A 7 6.16 -32.16 39.36
N LYS A 8 6.07 -31.43 40.48
CA LYS A 8 4.87 -30.77 41.00
C LYS A 8 4.53 -29.51 40.19
N LYS A 9 3.23 -29.31 40.07
CA LYS A 9 2.48 -28.14 39.57
C LYS A 9 2.35 -27.12 40.70
N THR A 10 2.58 -25.83 40.41
CA THR A 10 2.08 -24.72 41.23
C THR A 10 1.69 -23.56 40.31
N ARG A 11 0.46 -23.07 40.50
CA ARG A 11 -0.18 -21.90 39.88
C ARG A 11 -0.69 -21.03 41.05
N GLN A 12 -1.01 -19.77 40.77
CA GLN A 12 -1.64 -18.71 41.61
C GLN A 12 -0.66 -17.58 42.00
N HIS A 13 -0.86 -16.37 41.47
CA HIS A 13 -1.74 -15.25 41.94
C HIS A 13 -1.10 -14.55 43.16
N ASP A 14 -1.09 -13.24 43.36
CA ASP A 14 -1.95 -12.13 42.93
C ASP A 14 -1.29 -10.79 43.34
N ALA A 15 -2.00 -9.67 43.05
CA ALA A 15 -2.13 -8.43 43.85
C ALA A 15 -1.37 -7.18 43.33
N THR A 16 -2.07 -6.22 42.67
CA THR A 16 -2.62 -4.92 43.18
C THR A 16 -1.56 -3.87 43.57
N THR A 17 -1.61 -2.58 43.23
CA THR A 17 -2.71 -1.59 43.37
C THR A 17 -2.30 -0.21 42.80
N ALA A 18 -3.30 0.59 42.37
CA ALA A 18 -3.43 2.07 42.45
C ALA A 18 -2.45 2.98 41.67
N ALA A 19 -2.76 4.23 41.29
CA ALA A 19 -3.96 5.02 40.98
C ALA A 19 -3.43 6.44 40.63
N THR A 20 -4.12 7.15 39.72
CA THR A 20 -4.20 8.64 39.58
C THR A 20 -2.93 9.50 39.33
N ALA A 21 -2.93 10.23 38.20
CA ALA A 21 -3.12 11.70 38.20
C ALA A 21 -3.22 12.26 36.76
N ALA A 22 -4.20 13.13 36.57
CA ALA A 22 -4.58 13.80 35.33
C ALA A 22 -3.62 14.94 34.94
N SER A 23 -3.53 15.23 33.64
CA SER A 23 -3.21 16.57 33.14
C SER A 23 -4.00 16.86 31.87
N HIS A 24 -5.04 17.68 32.05
CA HIS A 24 -5.83 18.31 31.01
C HIS A 24 -4.96 19.30 30.22
N ARG A 25 -4.97 19.20 28.89
CA ARG A 25 -4.86 20.37 28.01
C ARG A 25 -5.85 20.26 26.87
N GLU A 26 -6.84 21.14 26.91
CA GLU A 26 -7.78 21.43 25.83
C GLU A 26 -7.03 21.82 24.56
N VAL A 27 -7.39 21.18 23.44
CA VAL A 27 -7.08 21.65 22.10
C VAL A 27 -8.30 22.43 21.62
N VAL A 28 -8.16 23.76 21.57
CA VAL A 28 -9.14 24.64 20.94
C VAL A 28 -9.02 24.46 19.42
N VAL A 29 -10.10 23.96 18.83
CA VAL A 29 -10.34 23.92 17.39
C VAL A 29 -10.56 25.35 16.88
N SER A 30 -9.92 25.71 15.78
CA SER A 30 -10.32 26.86 14.97
C SER A 30 -10.20 26.51 13.49
N ASN A 31 -11.34 26.12 12.91
CA ASN A 31 -11.59 26.17 11.48
C ASN A 31 -11.82 27.63 11.08
N SER A 32 -11.10 28.13 10.08
CA SER A 32 -11.62 29.22 9.25
C SER A 32 -11.05 29.14 7.84
N ALA A 33 -11.95 28.91 6.90
CA ALA A 33 -11.72 28.96 5.47
C ALA A 33 -11.72 30.41 5.00
N ALA A 34 -10.76 30.78 4.13
CA ALA A 34 -10.91 31.87 3.18
C ALA A 34 -9.97 31.69 1.98
N PRO A 35 -10.41 31.96 0.74
CA PRO A 35 -9.61 31.83 -0.48
C PRO A 35 -8.78 33.10 -0.70
N VAL A 36 -7.48 32.94 -1.01
CA VAL A 36 -6.61 34.09 -1.36
C VAL A 36 -6.67 34.32 -2.87
N SER A 37 -7.32 35.43 -3.23
CA SER A 37 -7.38 36.00 -4.57
C SER A 37 -6.06 36.69 -4.90
N VAL A 38 -5.46 36.34 -6.04
CA VAL A 38 -4.22 36.95 -6.54
C VAL A 38 -4.61 38.10 -7.47
N SER A 39 -4.58 39.32 -6.96
CA SER A 39 -4.66 40.55 -7.75
C SER A 39 -3.89 41.65 -7.03
N ASP A 40 -3.25 42.51 -7.82
CA ASP A 40 -2.45 43.69 -7.44
C ASP A 40 -0.94 43.49 -7.30
N LEU A 41 -0.27 43.34 -8.45
CA LEU A 41 1.09 43.87 -8.65
C LEU A 41 0.97 45.16 -9.49
N GLN A 42 0.86 46.29 -8.80
CA GLN A 42 1.01 47.61 -9.41
C GLN A 42 2.50 47.88 -9.66
N VAL A 43 2.85 48.02 -10.95
CA VAL A 43 4.17 48.47 -11.41
C VAL A 43 4.23 49.99 -11.30
N SER A 44 5.03 50.49 -10.36
CA SER A 44 5.38 51.91 -10.27
C SER A 44 6.32 52.29 -11.42
N ARG A 45 5.85 53.20 -12.28
CA ARG A 45 6.67 53.98 -13.22
C ARG A 45 7.55 54.95 -12.44
N ALA A 46 8.86 54.84 -12.61
CA ALA A 46 9.80 55.93 -12.36
C ALA A 46 10.56 56.19 -13.66
N ASP A 47 10.49 57.45 -14.08
CA ASP A 47 11.08 58.02 -15.28
C ASP A 47 12.54 58.44 -15.01
N GLU A 48 13.26 58.75 -16.09
CA GLU A 48 14.49 59.55 -16.17
C GLU A 48 15.88 58.93 -15.81
N ARG A 49 16.68 58.58 -16.83
CA ARG A 49 17.71 59.47 -17.45
C ARG A 49 18.69 58.72 -18.38
N GLN A 50 18.91 59.33 -19.53
CA GLN A 50 19.90 58.97 -20.56
C GLN A 50 21.34 59.33 -20.13
N THR A 51 22.31 58.50 -20.53
CA THR A 51 23.56 58.95 -21.19
C THR A 51 24.10 57.84 -22.12
N PRO A 52 24.83 58.19 -23.21
CA PRO A 52 25.04 57.32 -24.37
C PRO A 52 26.43 56.69 -24.48
N ASN A 53 26.51 55.73 -25.40
CA ASN A 53 27.68 55.08 -26.02
C ASN A 53 28.44 54.05 -25.18
N GLU A 54 28.44 52.79 -25.63
CA GLU A 54 29.63 52.13 -26.19
C GLU A 54 29.33 50.76 -26.83
N VAL A 55 29.67 50.68 -28.12
CA VAL A 55 30.10 49.51 -28.91
C VAL A 55 29.12 48.33 -29.08
N GLU A 56 28.35 48.36 -30.18
CA GLU A 56 27.73 47.17 -30.77
C GLU A 56 28.82 46.22 -31.30
N LEU A 57 29.06 45.12 -30.57
CA LEU A 57 29.73 43.94 -31.09
C LEU A 57 28.76 43.18 -32.01
N PRO A 58 29.12 42.89 -33.27
CA PRO A 58 28.29 42.04 -34.12
C PRO A 58 28.32 40.62 -33.55
N LEU A 59 27.23 40.22 -32.87
CA LEU A 59 26.97 38.82 -32.52
C LEU A 59 26.84 38.03 -33.82
N THR A 60 27.92 37.36 -34.21
CA THR A 60 27.89 36.35 -35.27
C THR A 60 26.78 35.34 -34.98
N ALA A 61 25.78 35.32 -35.86
CA ALA A 61 24.62 34.42 -35.87
C ALA A 61 25.00 32.95 -36.20
N ARG A 62 26.02 32.42 -35.53
CA ARG A 62 26.46 31.02 -35.66
C ARG A 62 26.62 30.39 -34.29
N GLN A 63 25.49 30.19 -33.62
CA GLN A 63 25.22 29.17 -32.58
C GLN A 63 23.88 29.48 -31.92
N ALA A 64 22.83 29.71 -32.73
CA ALA A 64 21.49 29.54 -32.18
C ALA A 64 21.32 28.03 -31.91
N PRO A 65 20.87 27.62 -30.70
CA PRO A 65 20.45 26.25 -30.47
C PRO A 65 19.48 25.85 -31.59
N PRO A 66 19.55 24.62 -32.14
CA PRO A 66 18.66 24.18 -33.20
C PRO A 66 17.23 24.48 -32.77
N THR A 67 16.56 25.44 -33.39
CA THR A 67 15.17 25.74 -33.03
C THR A 67 14.30 24.61 -33.55
N ALA A 68 13.29 24.20 -32.78
CA ALA A 68 12.35 23.10 -33.02
C ALA A 68 11.51 23.18 -34.32
N ARG A 69 11.93 23.97 -35.30
CA ARG A 69 11.27 24.19 -36.59
C ARG A 69 11.77 23.26 -37.70
N ASP A 70 12.86 22.54 -37.47
CA ASP A 70 13.42 21.59 -38.43
C ASP A 70 12.77 20.20 -38.26
N GLY A 71 11.54 20.06 -38.76
CA GLY A 71 10.99 18.85 -39.39
C GLY A 71 10.94 17.49 -38.66
N ASN A 72 11.54 17.32 -37.49
CA ASN A 72 11.49 16.05 -36.76
C ASN A 72 10.14 15.91 -36.06
N GLN A 73 9.46 14.79 -36.29
CA GLN A 73 8.21 14.39 -35.62
C GLN A 73 8.39 14.08 -34.12
N GLU A 74 9.47 14.53 -33.51
CA GLU A 74 9.63 14.42 -32.06
C GLU A 74 8.66 15.39 -31.39
N SER A 75 7.94 14.89 -30.39
CA SER A 75 7.10 15.75 -29.57
C SER A 75 7.95 16.91 -29.02
N PRO A 76 7.45 18.15 -28.97
CA PRO A 76 8.20 19.28 -28.43
C PRO A 76 8.81 18.98 -27.04
N LEU A 77 8.14 18.14 -26.24
CA LEU A 77 8.64 17.65 -24.96
C LEU A 77 9.89 16.76 -25.08
N ALA A 78 9.95 15.86 -26.07
CA ALA A 78 11.13 15.04 -26.33
C ALA A 78 12.33 15.90 -26.76
N PHE A 79 12.08 16.93 -27.60
CA PHE A 79 13.09 17.90 -27.98
C PHE A 79 13.60 18.71 -26.77
N PHE A 80 12.72 19.19 -25.89
CA PHE A 80 13.12 19.87 -24.65
C PHE A 80 13.91 18.96 -23.71
N ARG A 81 13.50 17.69 -23.53
CA ARG A 81 14.27 16.70 -22.75
C ARG A 81 15.68 16.51 -23.31
N HIS A 82 15.79 16.44 -24.64
CA HIS A 82 17.06 16.23 -25.32
C HIS A 82 17.97 17.47 -25.26
N CYS A 83 17.42 18.69 -25.40
CA CYS A 83 18.20 19.92 -25.42
C CYS A 83 18.74 20.38 -24.07
N TYR A 84 18.13 19.93 -22.96
CA TYR A 84 18.52 20.37 -21.63
C TYR A 84 19.25 19.31 -20.81
N GLU A 85 19.49 18.11 -21.37
CA GLU A 85 20.06 16.96 -20.64
C GLU A 85 19.48 16.89 -19.21
N LEU A 86 18.17 17.12 -19.10
CA LEU A 86 17.48 17.01 -17.83
C LEU A 86 17.49 15.53 -17.50
N ASP A 87 18.53 15.08 -16.80
CA ASP A 87 18.57 13.79 -16.11
C ASP A 87 17.21 13.66 -15.46
N GLU A 88 16.40 12.71 -15.94
CA GLU A 88 15.00 12.62 -15.57
C GLU A 88 14.95 12.45 -14.05
N ASP A 89 14.56 13.52 -13.36
CA ASP A 89 14.58 13.59 -11.92
C ASP A 89 13.81 12.38 -11.36
N PRO A 90 14.40 11.59 -10.44
CA PRO A 90 13.77 10.37 -9.94
C PRO A 90 12.37 10.58 -9.37
N PHE A 91 12.08 11.77 -8.80
CA PHE A 91 10.73 12.10 -8.33
C PHE A 91 9.75 12.33 -9.48
N THR A 92 10.21 12.92 -10.58
CA THR A 92 9.42 13.09 -11.81
C THR A 92 9.05 11.72 -12.42
N LEU A 93 10.03 10.82 -12.53
CA LEU A 93 9.81 9.45 -12.99
C LEU A 93 8.88 8.65 -12.07
N TYR A 94 9.07 8.79 -10.76
CA TYR A 94 8.20 8.15 -9.77
C TYR A 94 6.75 8.63 -9.91
N THR A 95 6.55 9.95 -10.01
CA THR A 95 5.21 10.53 -10.22
C THR A 95 4.58 10.05 -11.52
N GLN A 96 5.36 9.98 -12.61
CA GLN A 96 4.88 9.43 -13.88
C GLN A 96 4.47 7.96 -13.74
N ALA A 97 5.23 7.15 -13.01
CA ALA A 97 4.88 5.76 -12.74
C ALA A 97 3.57 5.62 -11.96
N LEU A 98 3.33 6.50 -10.97
CA LEU A 98 2.06 6.54 -10.23
C LEU A 98 0.88 6.91 -11.14
N LEU A 99 1.05 7.88 -12.04
CA LEU A 99 0.00 8.26 -13.01
C LEU A 99 -0.34 7.11 -13.96
N LEU A 100 0.67 6.36 -14.43
CA LEU A 100 0.45 5.17 -15.27
C LEU A 100 -0.28 4.07 -14.49
N LYS A 101 0.09 3.86 -13.22
CA LYS A 101 -0.58 2.91 -12.33
C LYS A 101 -2.06 3.28 -12.13
N ASP A 102 -2.38 4.56 -11.92
CA ASP A 102 -3.76 5.04 -11.79
C ASP A 102 -4.58 4.84 -13.07
N GLN A 103 -3.92 4.93 -14.23
CA GLN A 103 -4.50 4.63 -15.55
C GLN A 103 -4.59 3.11 -15.83
N ARG A 104 -4.17 2.26 -14.89
CA ARG A 104 -4.08 0.79 -15.01
C ARG A 104 -3.10 0.33 -16.08
N GLU A 105 -2.15 1.18 -16.49
CA GLU A 105 -1.04 0.82 -17.37
C GLU A 105 0.11 0.18 -16.57
N PHE A 106 -0.20 -0.92 -15.88
CA PHE A 106 0.70 -1.51 -14.89
C PHE A 106 2.03 -1.99 -15.47
N ALA A 107 2.06 -2.44 -16.72
CA ALA A 107 3.29 -2.85 -17.41
C ALA A 107 4.26 -1.67 -17.54
N ALA A 108 3.80 -0.55 -18.11
CA ALA A 108 4.60 0.67 -18.25
C ALA A 108 5.00 1.26 -16.90
N ALA A 109 4.08 1.26 -15.92
CA ALA A 109 4.37 1.69 -14.56
C ALA A 109 5.47 0.83 -13.92
N SER A 110 5.42 -0.51 -14.07
CA SER A 110 6.42 -1.41 -13.51
C SER A 110 7.82 -1.21 -14.11
N GLU A 111 7.93 -0.93 -15.41
CA GLU A 111 9.23 -0.62 -16.04
C GLU A 111 9.84 0.67 -15.48
N LEU A 112 9.04 1.73 -15.33
CA LEU A 112 9.52 2.96 -14.71
C LEU A 112 9.92 2.74 -13.25
N LEU A 113 9.15 1.98 -12.48
CA LEU A 113 9.49 1.66 -11.09
C LEU A 113 10.78 0.84 -10.97
N ARG A 114 11.04 -0.12 -11.88
CA ARG A 114 12.32 -0.85 -11.93
C ARG A 114 13.50 0.08 -12.15
N SER A 115 13.36 1.09 -13.02
CA SER A 115 14.42 2.07 -13.27
C SER A 115 14.80 2.88 -12.01
N LEU A 116 13.87 3.02 -11.06
CA LEU A 116 14.02 3.78 -9.83
C LEU A 116 14.58 2.98 -8.64
N LEU A 117 14.74 1.66 -8.77
CA LEU A 117 15.24 0.80 -7.67
C LEU A 117 16.68 1.12 -7.23
N SER A 118 17.44 1.82 -8.06
CA SER A 118 18.79 2.31 -7.71
C SER A 118 18.76 3.55 -6.80
N ASN A 119 17.62 4.23 -6.65
CA ASN A 119 17.50 5.42 -5.85
C ASN A 119 17.12 5.09 -4.39
N ALA A 120 18.07 5.30 -3.48
CA ALA A 120 17.90 5.01 -2.05
C ALA A 120 16.75 5.79 -1.38
N SER A 121 16.40 7.00 -1.83
CA SER A 121 15.39 7.83 -1.15
C SER A 121 13.96 7.39 -1.41
N LEU A 122 13.71 6.65 -2.49
CA LEU A 122 12.37 6.20 -2.91
C LEU A 122 12.24 4.68 -2.90
N VAL A 123 13.25 3.97 -2.41
CA VAL A 123 13.39 2.53 -2.68
C VAL A 123 12.27 1.71 -2.04
N VAL A 124 11.77 2.13 -0.88
CA VAL A 124 10.71 1.42 -0.14
C VAL A 124 9.37 1.59 -0.85
N GLU A 125 9.02 2.83 -1.18
CA GLU A 125 7.78 3.18 -1.88
C GLU A 125 7.76 2.59 -3.30
N THR A 126 8.90 2.67 -3.99
CA THR A 126 9.07 2.11 -5.33
C THR A 126 8.84 0.61 -5.34
N ARG A 127 9.42 -0.13 -4.39
CA ARG A 127 9.21 -1.59 -4.27
C ARG A 127 7.77 -1.95 -3.92
N SER A 128 7.14 -1.21 -3.00
CA SER A 128 5.75 -1.43 -2.63
C SER A 128 4.83 -1.26 -3.85
N HIS A 129 4.99 -0.18 -4.62
CA HIS A 129 4.21 0.03 -5.84
C HIS A 129 4.57 -0.93 -6.97
N LEU A 130 5.84 -1.32 -7.10
CA LEU A 130 6.25 -2.31 -8.09
C LEU A 130 5.54 -3.64 -7.83
N ALA A 131 5.54 -4.11 -6.57
CA ALA A 131 4.81 -5.32 -6.19
C ALA A 131 3.31 -5.23 -6.51
N GLN A 132 2.67 -4.09 -6.21
CA GLN A 132 1.26 -3.85 -6.56
C GLN A 132 1.02 -3.93 -8.08
N CYS A 133 1.90 -3.32 -8.89
CA CYS A 133 1.82 -3.38 -10.35
C CYS A 133 2.02 -4.81 -10.88
N LEU A 134 2.92 -5.60 -10.28
CA LEU A 134 3.16 -6.99 -10.67
C LEU A 134 1.93 -7.87 -10.39
N ILE A 135 1.40 -7.80 -9.18
CA ILE A 135 0.19 -8.54 -8.78
C ILE A 135 -1.02 -8.16 -9.66
N ALA A 136 -1.13 -6.88 -10.03
CA ALA A 136 -2.22 -6.41 -10.89
C ALA A 136 -2.08 -6.88 -12.36
N GLN A 137 -0.86 -7.05 -12.87
CA GLN A 137 -0.61 -7.58 -14.21
C GLN A 137 -0.87 -9.08 -14.31
N ASP A 138 -0.54 -9.81 -13.25
CA ASP A 138 -0.71 -11.25 -13.18
C ASP A 138 -1.32 -11.67 -11.83
N PRO A 139 -2.66 -11.60 -11.70
CA PRO A 139 -3.36 -12.00 -10.48
C PRO A 139 -3.18 -13.50 -10.15
N ALA A 140 -2.82 -14.32 -11.14
CA ALA A 140 -2.52 -15.74 -10.94
C ALA A 140 -1.08 -15.97 -10.44
N LEU A 141 -0.23 -14.93 -10.48
CA LEU A 141 1.16 -14.94 -10.04
C LEU A 141 1.98 -16.06 -10.68
N SER A 142 1.71 -16.34 -11.96
CA SER A 142 2.38 -17.35 -12.76
C SER A 142 3.83 -17.00 -13.12
N TRP A 143 4.15 -15.72 -13.36
CA TRP A 143 5.48 -15.29 -13.79
C TRP A 143 6.15 -14.25 -12.89
N CYS A 144 5.39 -13.46 -12.12
CA CYS A 144 5.94 -12.40 -11.29
C CYS A 144 6.01 -12.72 -9.78
N CYS A 145 5.70 -13.96 -9.36
CA CYS A 145 5.63 -14.35 -7.95
C CYS A 145 6.93 -14.07 -7.19
N GLU A 146 8.08 -14.46 -7.75
CA GLU A 146 9.39 -14.30 -7.11
C GLU A 146 9.76 -12.82 -6.95
N GLU A 147 9.60 -12.02 -8.02
CA GLU A 147 9.91 -10.60 -8.01
C GLU A 147 9.00 -9.83 -7.04
N ALA A 148 7.70 -10.12 -7.03
CA ALA A 148 6.76 -9.52 -6.09
C ALA A 148 7.08 -9.91 -4.64
N THR A 149 7.43 -11.18 -4.40
CA THR A 149 7.88 -11.66 -3.08
C THR A 149 9.10 -10.88 -2.61
N GLN A 150 10.14 -10.77 -3.46
CA GLN A 150 11.38 -10.08 -3.11
C GLN A 150 11.13 -8.60 -2.80
N CYS A 151 10.35 -7.90 -3.64
CA CYS A 151 10.02 -6.49 -3.41
C CYS A 151 9.36 -6.27 -2.04
N LEU A 152 8.39 -7.11 -1.69
CA LEU A 152 7.64 -6.99 -0.44
C LEU A 152 8.48 -7.37 0.78
N GLU A 153 9.29 -8.44 0.70
CA GLU A 153 10.19 -8.82 1.80
C GLU A 153 11.22 -7.73 2.10
N GLU A 154 11.76 -7.07 1.07
CA GLU A 154 12.68 -5.95 1.23
C GLU A 154 11.99 -4.73 1.88
N VAL A 155 10.73 -4.44 1.54
CA VAL A 155 9.94 -3.39 2.22
C VAL A 155 9.76 -3.74 3.70
N LEU A 156 9.34 -4.96 4.01
CA LEU A 156 9.12 -5.40 5.41
C LEU A 156 10.41 -5.38 6.23
N ALA A 157 11.57 -5.65 5.63
CA ALA A 157 12.87 -5.58 6.29
C ALA A 157 13.28 -4.15 6.67
N THR A 158 12.80 -3.13 5.93
CA THR A 158 13.13 -1.72 6.20
C THR A 158 12.22 -1.06 7.24
N SER A 159 10.98 -1.53 7.41
CA SER A 159 9.99 -0.87 8.28
C SER A 159 10.22 -1.02 9.78
N SER A 160 11.19 -1.82 10.25
CA SER A 160 11.36 -2.10 11.69
C SER A 160 11.80 -0.90 12.54
N ASN A 161 12.20 0.22 11.91
CA ASN A 161 12.93 1.29 12.58
C ASN A 161 12.21 2.66 12.62
N ASN A 162 11.13 2.86 11.86
CA ASN A 162 10.51 4.17 11.69
C ASN A 162 9.08 4.19 12.27
N ALA A 163 8.81 5.16 13.15
CA ALA A 163 7.52 5.32 13.82
C ALA A 163 6.50 6.16 13.02
N ASP A 164 6.75 6.40 11.73
CA ASP A 164 5.89 7.27 10.93
C ASP A 164 4.59 6.55 10.53
N SER A 165 3.47 7.27 10.62
CA SER A 165 2.13 6.75 10.27
C SER A 165 2.00 6.31 8.81
N PHE A 166 2.76 6.93 7.91
CA PHE A 166 2.82 6.51 6.53
C PHE A 166 3.49 5.14 6.38
N HIS A 167 4.64 4.94 7.03
CA HIS A 167 5.36 3.67 7.00
C HIS A 167 4.55 2.53 7.63
N SER A 168 3.77 2.80 8.68
CA SER A 168 2.88 1.77 9.26
C SER A 168 1.78 1.33 8.29
N THR A 169 1.27 2.26 7.47
CA THR A 169 0.27 1.95 6.44
C THR A 169 0.88 1.09 5.33
N VAL A 170 2.02 1.52 4.78
CA VAL A 170 2.75 0.78 3.73
C VAL A 170 3.16 -0.60 4.24
N HIS A 171 3.62 -0.70 5.49
CA HIS A 171 3.98 -1.97 6.11
C HIS A 171 2.80 -2.95 6.18
N ARG A 172 1.66 -2.47 6.65
CA ARG A 172 0.42 -3.26 6.75
C ARG A 172 -0.07 -3.74 5.39
N GLU A 173 -0.11 -2.85 4.40
CA GLU A 173 -0.46 -3.20 3.03
C GLU A 173 0.52 -4.22 2.43
N SER A 174 1.82 -4.07 2.72
CA SER A 174 2.85 -4.99 2.24
C SER A 174 2.74 -6.38 2.88
N LEU A 175 2.36 -6.47 4.16
CA LEU A 175 2.05 -7.74 4.83
C LEU A 175 0.87 -8.45 4.16
N GLU A 176 -0.20 -7.71 3.87
CA GLU A 176 -1.40 -8.23 3.23
C GLU A 176 -1.11 -8.74 1.81
N LEU A 177 -0.42 -7.93 1.00
CA LEU A 177 -0.01 -8.32 -0.36
C LEU A 177 0.92 -9.52 -0.34
N LEU A 178 1.89 -9.58 0.59
CA LEU A 178 2.80 -10.71 0.67
C LEU A 178 2.06 -11.98 1.10
N ALA A 179 1.11 -11.88 2.04
CA ALA A 179 0.26 -13.00 2.41
C ALA A 179 -0.54 -13.51 1.20
N HIS A 180 -1.10 -12.61 0.39
CA HIS A 180 -1.79 -12.97 -0.85
C HIS A 180 -0.87 -13.73 -1.83
N VAL A 181 0.36 -13.24 -2.04
CA VAL A 181 1.36 -13.90 -2.89
C VAL A 181 1.70 -15.30 -2.36
N MET A 182 1.90 -15.45 -1.04
CA MET A 182 2.16 -16.75 -0.42
C MET A 182 0.98 -17.73 -0.56
N ILE A 183 -0.26 -17.23 -0.48
CA ILE A 183 -1.47 -18.05 -0.66
C ILE A 183 -1.57 -18.56 -2.10
N ALA A 184 -1.38 -17.68 -3.08
CA ALA A 184 -1.39 -18.04 -4.50
C ALA A 184 -0.31 -19.07 -4.83
N ASP A 185 0.88 -18.92 -4.24
CA ASP A 185 2.00 -19.86 -4.38
C ASP A 185 1.89 -21.09 -3.45
N LYS A 186 0.74 -21.30 -2.80
CA LYS A 186 0.44 -22.45 -1.92
C LYS A 186 1.42 -22.62 -0.74
N ARG A 187 2.15 -21.55 -0.37
CA ARG A 187 3.04 -21.48 0.80
C ARG A 187 2.24 -21.13 2.07
N PHE A 188 1.23 -21.93 2.39
CA PHE A 188 0.25 -21.65 3.46
C PHE A 188 0.87 -21.43 4.84
N SER A 189 1.96 -22.13 5.17
CA SER A 189 2.66 -21.92 6.46
C SER A 189 3.26 -20.53 6.57
N ARG A 190 3.83 -19.99 5.49
CA ARG A 190 4.38 -18.63 5.47
C ARG A 190 3.26 -17.59 5.42
N ALA A 191 2.21 -17.84 4.65
CA ALA A 191 1.02 -16.99 4.62
C ALA A 191 0.42 -16.82 6.03
N LEU A 192 0.27 -17.90 6.80
CA LEU A 192 -0.24 -17.81 8.18
C LEU A 192 0.63 -16.93 9.09
N GLN A 193 1.96 -17.05 9.01
CA GLN A 193 2.86 -16.19 9.79
C GLN A 193 2.66 -14.70 9.46
N LEU A 194 2.46 -14.38 8.18
CA LEU A 194 2.23 -13.01 7.73
C LEU A 194 0.85 -12.49 8.16
N LEU A 195 -0.19 -13.32 8.06
CA LEU A 195 -1.53 -12.98 8.52
C LEU A 195 -1.60 -12.80 10.04
N ASP A 196 -0.85 -13.60 10.80
CA ASP A 196 -0.72 -13.43 12.25
C ASP A 196 -0.04 -12.10 12.59
N ALA A 197 1.04 -11.74 11.88
CA ALA A 197 1.70 -10.44 12.04
C ALA A 197 0.77 -9.26 11.65
N LEU A 198 0.00 -9.42 10.57
CA LEU A 198 -0.98 -8.45 10.12
C LEU A 198 -2.10 -8.25 11.16
N GLN A 199 -2.61 -9.33 11.76
CA GLN A 199 -3.61 -9.26 12.82
C GLN A 199 -3.10 -8.44 14.01
N VAL A 200 -1.86 -8.68 14.47
CA VAL A 200 -1.24 -7.89 15.56
C VAL A 200 -1.16 -6.40 15.20
N ALA A 201 -0.83 -6.07 13.95
CA ALA A 201 -0.81 -4.69 13.48
C ALA A 201 -2.21 -4.06 13.45
N LEU A 202 -3.23 -4.82 13.03
CA LEU A 202 -4.63 -4.36 13.02
C LEU A 202 -5.17 -4.13 14.45
N ASP A 203 -4.89 -5.05 15.38
CA ASP A 203 -5.30 -4.93 16.78
C ASP A 203 -4.65 -3.72 17.46
N SER A 204 -3.39 -3.44 17.11
CA SER A 204 -2.68 -2.25 17.58
C SER A 204 -3.31 -0.95 17.06
N ALA A 205 -3.80 -0.94 15.82
CA ALA A 205 -4.50 0.20 15.23
C ALA A 205 -5.93 0.37 15.81
N ALA A 206 -6.60 -0.72 16.17
CA ALA A 206 -7.94 -0.73 16.74
C ALA A 206 -8.03 -0.17 18.17
N ALA A 207 -6.89 -0.05 18.87
CA ALA A 207 -6.83 0.53 20.22
C ALA A 207 -7.28 2.01 20.27
N VAL A 208 -7.39 2.69 19.13
CA VAL A 208 -7.95 4.05 19.02
C VAL A 208 -9.47 3.96 18.80
N PRO A 209 -10.32 4.56 19.67
CA PRO A 209 -11.79 4.31 19.70
C PRO A 209 -12.63 4.78 18.50
N CYS A 210 -12.02 5.13 17.35
CA CYS A 210 -12.75 5.46 16.12
C CYS A 210 -12.65 4.26 15.16
N ALA A 211 -13.39 3.19 15.45
CA ALA A 211 -13.40 1.97 14.67
C ALA A 211 -14.01 2.22 13.27
N ASN A 212 -13.13 2.45 12.29
CA ASN A 212 -13.52 2.57 10.88
C ASN A 212 -14.10 1.23 10.39
N ALA A 213 -15.24 1.26 9.70
CA ALA A 213 -15.87 0.06 9.12
C ALA A 213 -14.88 -0.73 8.22
N ALA A 214 -13.99 -0.02 7.51
CA ALA A 214 -12.93 -0.63 6.71
C ALA A 214 -11.97 -1.50 7.53
N LEU A 215 -11.65 -1.12 8.78
CA LEU A 215 -10.76 -1.91 9.64
C LEU A 215 -11.44 -3.21 10.07
N ARG A 216 -12.72 -3.16 10.42
CA ARG A 216 -13.51 -4.36 10.75
C ARG A 216 -13.60 -5.31 9.56
N GLN A 217 -13.89 -4.78 8.37
CA GLN A 217 -13.91 -5.57 7.13
C GLN A 217 -12.55 -6.24 6.86
N GLN A 218 -11.44 -5.52 7.07
CA GLN A 218 -10.10 -6.08 6.89
C GLN A 218 -9.81 -7.19 7.91
N GLN A 219 -10.20 -7.02 9.18
CA GLN A 219 -10.08 -8.07 10.20
C GLN A 219 -10.85 -9.34 9.80
N THR A 220 -12.09 -9.19 9.34
CA THR A 220 -12.92 -10.30 8.84
C THR A 220 -12.24 -11.03 7.67
N LEU A 221 -11.69 -10.30 6.69
CA LEU A 221 -10.97 -10.89 5.57
C LEU A 221 -9.72 -11.65 6.04
N VAL A 222 -8.96 -11.09 6.98
CA VAL A 222 -7.76 -11.73 7.54
C VAL A 222 -8.14 -13.01 8.28
N SER A 223 -9.19 -13.01 9.11
CA SER A 223 -9.68 -14.22 9.79
C SER A 223 -10.09 -15.30 8.80
N PHE A 224 -10.80 -14.94 7.72
CA PHE A 224 -11.17 -15.88 6.66
C PHE A 224 -9.93 -16.46 5.96
N GLN A 225 -8.97 -15.62 5.57
CA GLN A 225 -7.72 -16.07 4.93
C GLN A 225 -6.90 -17.00 5.83
N ARG A 226 -6.88 -16.75 7.15
CA ARG A 226 -6.26 -17.64 8.15
C ARG A 226 -6.96 -19.00 8.20
N ALA A 227 -8.29 -19.00 8.30
CA ALA A 227 -9.09 -20.23 8.29
C ALA A 227 -8.85 -21.04 7.00
N PHE A 228 -8.84 -20.38 5.84
CA PHE A 228 -8.53 -21.00 4.55
C PHE A 228 -7.13 -21.64 4.54
N CYS A 229 -6.11 -20.93 5.00
CA CYS A 229 -4.74 -21.45 5.03
C CYS A 229 -4.61 -22.68 5.95
N ARG A 230 -5.28 -22.68 7.11
CA ARG A 230 -5.29 -23.84 8.02
C ARG A 230 -6.00 -25.03 7.40
N TYR A 231 -7.15 -24.79 6.77
CA TYR A 231 -7.86 -25.83 6.03
C TYR A 231 -7.00 -26.42 4.91
N ALA A 232 -6.37 -25.57 4.08
CA ALA A 232 -5.53 -26.01 2.97
C ALA A 232 -4.26 -26.78 3.42
N ARG A 233 -3.78 -26.51 4.64
CA ARG A 233 -2.68 -27.27 5.28
C ARG A 233 -3.13 -28.63 5.85
N GLY A 234 -4.44 -28.85 5.99
CA GLY A 234 -5.00 -30.06 6.60
C GLY A 234 -5.09 -30.01 8.12
N ASP A 235 -5.20 -28.82 8.72
CA ASP A 235 -5.45 -28.66 10.15
C ASP A 235 -6.84 -29.22 10.51
N ALA A 236 -7.01 -29.59 11.79
CA ALA A 236 -8.26 -30.16 12.28
C ALA A 236 -9.42 -29.14 12.19
N PRO A 237 -10.65 -29.61 11.87
CA PRO A 237 -11.79 -28.73 11.56
C PRO A 237 -12.25 -27.87 12.74
N ASP A 238 -12.00 -28.31 13.96
CA ASP A 238 -12.21 -27.55 15.20
C ASP A 238 -11.34 -26.29 15.25
N VAL A 239 -10.07 -26.39 14.84
CA VAL A 239 -9.13 -25.24 14.77
C VAL A 239 -9.55 -24.25 13.69
N VAL A 240 -10.07 -24.74 12.55
CA VAL A 240 -10.59 -23.89 11.46
C VAL A 240 -11.88 -23.19 11.88
N SER A 241 -12.79 -23.92 12.53
CA SER A 241 -14.08 -23.38 12.99
C SER A 241 -13.90 -22.32 14.07
N ALA A 242 -12.97 -22.51 15.01
CA ALA A 242 -12.67 -21.54 16.05
C ALA A 242 -12.18 -20.18 15.49
N GLU A 243 -11.48 -20.19 14.35
CA GLU A 243 -11.00 -18.97 13.70
C GLU A 243 -12.14 -18.17 13.07
N LEU A 244 -13.11 -18.85 12.45
CA LEU A 244 -14.29 -18.22 11.86
C LEU A 244 -15.28 -17.73 12.92
N LEU A 245 -15.42 -18.46 14.02
CA LEU A 245 -16.31 -18.13 15.14
C LEU A 245 -15.71 -17.10 16.11
N GLY A 246 -14.38 -16.90 16.09
CA GLY A 246 -13.70 -15.89 16.89
C GLY A 246 -14.00 -14.44 16.48
N ILE A 247 -14.73 -14.24 15.38
CA ILE A 247 -15.37 -12.98 15.02
C ILE A 247 -16.60 -12.84 15.93
N GLU A 248 -16.41 -12.56 17.22
CA GLU A 248 -17.54 -12.31 18.10
C GLU A 248 -18.33 -11.10 17.55
N PRO A 249 -19.66 -11.21 17.36
CA PRO A 249 -20.48 -10.04 17.18
C PRO A 249 -20.35 -9.22 18.46
N THR A 250 -19.69 -8.07 18.37
CA THR A 250 -19.59 -7.14 19.49
C THR A 250 -21.01 -6.85 19.96
N ASN A 251 -21.27 -7.07 21.25
CA ASN A 251 -22.57 -6.87 21.92
C ASN A 251 -23.09 -5.41 21.91
N ASP A 252 -22.61 -4.58 20.99
CA ASP A 252 -23.18 -3.27 20.68
C ASP A 252 -24.38 -3.45 19.74
N ALA A 253 -25.35 -4.23 20.23
CA ALA A 253 -26.71 -4.31 19.70
C ALA A 253 -27.45 -3.01 20.05
N GLN A 254 -27.00 -1.89 19.49
CA GLN A 254 -27.82 -0.69 19.33
C GLN A 254 -27.27 0.15 18.18
N GLN A 255 -27.99 0.08 17.05
CA GLN A 255 -27.91 0.96 15.87
C GLN A 255 -26.72 0.76 14.91
N ARG A 256 -26.83 -0.24 14.03
CA ARG A 256 -27.07 -0.08 12.57
C ARG A 256 -27.13 -1.46 11.90
N ASP A 257 -28.15 -1.65 11.07
CA ASP A 257 -28.43 -2.85 10.26
C ASP A 257 -27.40 -3.06 9.13
N ASP A 258 -26.11 -3.17 9.45
CA ASP A 258 -25.10 -3.62 8.49
C ASP A 258 -24.57 -4.96 9.02
N ASP A 259 -25.19 -6.05 8.57
CA ASP A 259 -24.78 -7.41 8.93
C ASP A 259 -23.37 -7.66 8.37
N PRO A 260 -22.33 -7.87 9.21
CA PRO A 260 -20.98 -8.13 8.73
C PRO A 260 -20.90 -9.44 7.92
N LEU A 261 -21.90 -10.31 8.03
CA LEU A 261 -22.03 -11.53 7.22
C LEU A 261 -22.60 -11.25 5.83
N GLU A 262 -23.32 -10.15 5.59
CA GLU A 262 -23.87 -9.83 4.26
C GLU A 262 -22.74 -9.62 3.23
N GLY A 263 -21.63 -9.01 3.64
CA GLY A 263 -20.45 -8.87 2.78
C GLY A 263 -19.78 -10.20 2.43
N ILE A 264 -19.76 -11.15 3.37
CA ILE A 264 -19.20 -12.50 3.16
C ILE A 264 -20.17 -13.36 2.35
N GLU A 265 -21.47 -13.28 2.60
CA GLU A 265 -22.51 -13.95 1.82
C GLU A 265 -22.54 -13.43 0.38
N LEU A 266 -22.38 -12.12 0.15
CA LEU A 266 -22.27 -11.56 -1.19
C LEU A 266 -20.99 -12.04 -1.92
N LEU A 267 -19.86 -12.11 -1.21
CA LEU A 267 -18.60 -12.63 -1.78
C LEU A 267 -18.72 -14.13 -2.10
N LEU A 268 -19.29 -14.92 -1.19
CA LEU A 268 -19.56 -16.34 -1.38
C LEU A 268 -20.62 -16.61 -2.45
N HIS A 269 -21.63 -15.76 -2.60
CA HIS A 269 -22.65 -15.89 -3.64
C HIS A 269 -22.11 -15.52 -5.02
N ALA A 270 -21.27 -14.49 -5.12
CA ALA A 270 -20.57 -14.13 -6.35
C ALA A 270 -19.65 -15.26 -6.83
N ASP A 271 -18.92 -15.90 -5.90
CA ASP A 271 -18.00 -16.98 -6.23
C ASP A 271 -18.72 -18.34 -6.43
N ALA A 272 -19.76 -18.64 -5.66
CA ALA A 272 -20.50 -19.89 -5.81
C ALA A 272 -21.28 -19.97 -7.14
N ALA A 273 -21.65 -18.84 -7.74
CA ALA A 273 -22.23 -18.80 -9.07
C ALA A 273 -21.18 -19.14 -10.15
N SER A 274 -20.01 -18.49 -10.08
CA SER A 274 -18.88 -18.73 -10.98
C SER A 274 -18.32 -20.15 -10.85
N LEU A 275 -18.26 -20.68 -9.63
CA LEU A 275 -17.77 -22.03 -9.34
C LEU A 275 -18.76 -23.11 -9.80
N ARG A 276 -20.08 -22.87 -9.67
CA ARG A 276 -21.12 -23.73 -10.27
C ARG A 276 -21.06 -23.70 -11.79
N GLN A 277 -20.80 -22.55 -12.40
CA GLN A 277 -20.69 -22.41 -13.85
C GLN A 277 -19.44 -23.10 -14.40
N GLY A 278 -18.30 -23.00 -13.69
CA GLY A 278 -17.08 -23.74 -14.00
C GLY A 278 -17.24 -25.25 -13.88
N LEU A 279 -17.89 -25.73 -12.82
CA LEU A 279 -18.20 -27.16 -12.64
C LEU A 279 -19.18 -27.70 -13.70
N ALA A 280 -20.19 -26.90 -14.09
CA ALA A 280 -21.12 -27.28 -15.14
C ALA A 280 -20.43 -27.36 -16.52
N LEU A 281 -19.49 -26.46 -16.81
CA LEU A 281 -18.68 -26.51 -18.03
C LEU A 281 -17.77 -27.75 -18.07
N LEU A 282 -17.13 -28.08 -16.95
CA LEU A 282 -16.29 -29.28 -16.82
C LEU A 282 -17.11 -30.57 -16.99
N ALA A 283 -18.33 -30.61 -16.44
CA ALA A 283 -19.25 -31.73 -16.61
C ALA A 283 -19.75 -31.88 -18.05
N ALA A 284 -19.96 -30.76 -18.76
CA ALA A 284 -20.39 -30.75 -20.17
C ALA A 284 -19.29 -31.16 -21.16
N THR A 285 -18.01 -30.98 -20.80
CA THR A 285 -16.87 -31.41 -21.61
C THR A 285 -16.50 -32.89 -21.44
N SER A 286 -17.17 -33.62 -20.53
CA SER A 286 -16.92 -35.03 -20.23
C SER A 286 -17.87 -36.01 -20.95
N THR A 287 -18.67 -35.53 -21.90
CA THR A 287 -19.56 -36.34 -22.76
C THR A 287 -19.19 -36.17 -24.22
#